data_AF-A0A5B7EBE5-F1
#
_entry.id   AF-A0A5B7EBE5-F1
#
_cell.length_a   1.000
_cell.length_b   1.000
_cell.length_c   1.000
_cell.angle_alpha   90.00
_cell.angle_beta   90.00
_cell.angle_gamma   90.00
#
_symmetry.space_group_name_H-M   'P 1'
#
loop_
_entity.id
_entity.type
_entity.pdbx_description
1 polymer ?
#
loop_
_entity_poly.entity_id
_entity_poly.type
_entity_poly.pdbx_seq_one_letter_code
_entity_poly.pdbx_strand_id
1 'polypeptide(L)'
;MTKLRAETDRTLARCSSKLKVYLNSFIGVTTLLDALRVPAHLLHPADLEQANPATAEEVEALNQELEALRQELLNVSLKMGRRDRRRSLYEMFQERYMKKRCQAQLKNIEKALEEQRKVLDGPLNPAAMTKVEEAKERLCLIRDNQEDLVTATLQAREATKDLPKDSSSPDMYLAQESFK
;
A
#
# COMPACT_ATOMS: atom_id res chain seq x y z
N MET A 1 23.51 -53.90 61.91
CA MET A 1 22.62 -52.76 62.20
C MET A 1 22.83 -51.53 61.31
N THR A 2 24.05 -51.22 60.85
CA THR A 2 24.34 -50.01 60.05
C THR A 2 23.90 -50.08 58.58
N LYS A 3 24.01 -51.26 57.93
CA LYS A 3 23.61 -51.45 56.53
C LYS A 3 22.09 -51.30 56.30
N LEU A 4 21.30 -51.85 57.22
CA LEU A 4 19.83 -51.79 57.15
C LEU A 4 19.33 -50.33 57.26
N ARG A 5 19.93 -49.53 58.15
CA ARG A 5 19.61 -48.09 58.27
C ARG A 5 19.97 -47.32 57.00
N ALA A 6 21.12 -47.60 56.39
CA ALA A 6 21.50 -46.97 55.13
C ALA A 6 20.57 -47.32 53.96
N GLU A 7 20.01 -48.53 53.95
CA GLU A 7 19.02 -48.95 52.93
C GLU A 7 17.64 -48.34 53.17
N THR A 8 17.20 -48.21 54.43
CA THR A 8 15.95 -47.49 54.76
C THR A 8 16.05 -46.01 54.42
N ASP A 9 17.19 -45.36 54.68
CA ASP A 9 17.38 -43.94 54.36
C ASP A 9 17.41 -43.71 52.84
N ARG A 10 18.03 -44.61 52.07
CA ARG A 10 18.04 -44.56 50.60
C ARG A 10 16.65 -44.78 50.01
N THR A 11 15.86 -45.69 50.56
CA THR A 11 14.48 -45.94 50.09
C THR A 11 13.56 -44.77 50.43
N LEU A 12 13.66 -44.21 51.64
CA LEU A 12 12.93 -43.00 52.02
C LEU A 12 13.28 -41.80 51.15
N ALA A 13 14.57 -41.59 50.86
CA ALA A 13 15.02 -40.51 49.97
C ALA A 13 14.47 -40.67 48.55
N ARG A 14 14.41 -41.90 48.03
CA ARG A 14 13.81 -42.21 46.71
C ARG A 14 12.29 -42.02 46.69
N CYS A 15 11.59 -42.38 47.77
CA CYS A 15 10.15 -42.15 47.89
C CYS A 15 9.82 -40.66 47.99
N SER A 16 10.59 -39.90 48.78
CA SER A 16 10.45 -38.45 48.93
C SER A 16 10.68 -37.71 47.61
N SER A 17 11.73 -38.08 46.84
CA SER A 17 12.00 -37.45 45.56
C SER A 17 10.90 -37.72 44.52
N LYS A 18 10.37 -38.95 44.46
CA LYS A 18 9.22 -39.27 43.59
C LYS A 18 7.98 -38.47 43.95
N LEU A 19 7.63 -38.37 45.24
CA LEU A 19 6.51 -37.56 45.71
C LEU A 19 6.65 -36.09 45.32
N LYS A 20 7.86 -35.53 45.42
CA LYS A 20 8.13 -34.14 45.02
C LYS A 20 7.93 -33.90 43.52
N VAL A 21 8.31 -34.85 42.68
CA VAL A 21 8.07 -34.79 41.23
C VAL A 21 6.57 -34.84 40.92
N TYR A 22 5.82 -35.74 41.55
CA TYR A 22 4.36 -35.81 41.38
C TYR A 22 3.66 -34.54 41.86
N LEU A 23 4.05 -33.99 43.01
CA LEU A 23 3.49 -32.73 43.52
C LEU A 23 3.75 -31.57 42.55
N ASN A 24 4.98 -31.43 42.06
CA ASN A 24 5.33 -30.38 41.11
C ASN A 24 4.60 -30.54 39.76
N SER A 25 4.42 -31.77 39.30
CA SER A 25 3.64 -32.06 38.09
C SER A 25 2.16 -31.72 38.29
N PHE A 26 1.58 -32.06 39.45
CA PHE A 26 0.19 -31.78 39.76
C PHE A 26 -0.07 -30.27 39.89
N ILE A 27 0.80 -29.55 40.60
CA ILE A 27 0.75 -28.08 40.70
C ILE A 27 0.87 -27.46 39.31
N GLY A 28 1.82 -27.92 38.49
CA GLY A 28 1.99 -27.44 37.12
C GLY A 28 0.74 -27.61 36.25
N VAL A 29 0.08 -28.76 36.34
CA VAL A 29 -1.18 -29.02 35.63
C VAL A 29 -2.30 -28.11 36.12
N THR A 30 -2.43 -27.90 37.43
CA THR A 30 -3.44 -26.98 37.98
C THR A 30 -3.20 -25.53 37.56
N THR A 31 -1.94 -25.06 37.58
CA THR A 31 -1.61 -23.69 37.16
C THR A 31 -1.86 -23.44 35.68
N LEU A 32 -1.63 -24.44 34.82
CA LEU A 32 -1.92 -24.33 33.39
C LEU A 32 -3.43 -24.35 33.12
N LEU A 33 -4.17 -25.19 33.84
CA LEU A 33 -5.63 -25.21 33.78
C LEU A 33 -6.22 -23.87 34.22
N ASP A 34 -5.67 -23.22 35.25
CA ASP A 34 -6.18 -21.94 35.71
C ASP A 34 -5.73 -20.76 34.83
N ALA A 35 -4.52 -20.81 34.27
CA ALA A 35 -3.98 -19.73 33.43
C ALA A 35 -4.49 -19.73 31.98
N LEU A 36 -4.81 -20.91 31.42
CA LEU A 36 -5.23 -21.07 30.02
C LEU A 36 -6.75 -21.25 29.85
N ARG A 37 -7.50 -21.35 30.95
CA ARG A 37 -8.95 -21.51 30.88
C ARG A 37 -9.61 -20.16 30.63
N VAL A 38 -10.21 -20.03 29.44
CA VAL A 38 -11.14 -18.92 29.16
C VAL A 38 -12.35 -19.08 30.08
N PRO A 39 -12.70 -18.07 30.89
CA PRO A 39 -13.87 -18.11 31.76
C PRO A 39 -15.16 -18.33 30.95
N ALA A 40 -16.05 -19.19 31.41
CA ALA A 40 -17.26 -19.57 30.66
C ALA A 40 -18.24 -18.42 30.37
N HIS A 41 -18.09 -17.28 31.06
CA HIS A 41 -18.89 -16.07 30.84
C HIS A 41 -18.26 -15.11 29.83
N LEU A 42 -17.00 -15.35 29.42
CA LEU A 42 -16.32 -14.59 28.37
C LEU A 42 -16.41 -15.40 27.08
N LEU A 43 -17.21 -14.91 26.12
CA LEU A 43 -17.16 -15.41 24.76
C LEU A 43 -15.82 -15.04 24.14
N HIS A 44 -15.20 -16.02 23.47
CA HIS A 44 -14.05 -15.76 22.63
C HIS A 44 -14.49 -14.86 21.45
N PRO A 45 -13.68 -13.89 21.00
CA PRO A 45 -14.08 -12.98 19.93
C PRO A 45 -14.40 -13.68 18.60
N ALA A 46 -13.90 -14.90 18.38
CA ALA A 46 -14.28 -15.72 17.23
C ALA A 46 -15.72 -16.27 17.32
N ASP A 47 -16.29 -16.36 18.53
CA ASP A 47 -17.63 -16.89 18.79
C ASP A 47 -18.65 -15.78 19.05
N LEU A 48 -18.26 -14.49 18.89
CA LEU A 48 -19.18 -13.34 19.01
C LEU A 48 -20.39 -13.46 18.08
N GLU A 49 -20.23 -14.07 16.91
CA GLU A 49 -21.33 -14.33 15.97
C GLU A 49 -22.34 -15.38 16.50
N GLN A 50 -21.92 -16.24 17.43
CA GLN A 50 -22.79 -17.22 18.09
C GLN A 50 -23.55 -16.63 19.29
N ALA A 51 -23.18 -15.43 19.75
CA ALA A 51 -23.86 -14.75 20.85
C ALA A 51 -25.28 -14.29 20.48
N ASN A 52 -25.50 -14.01 19.18
CA ASN A 52 -26.81 -13.75 18.59
C ASN A 52 -27.00 -14.69 17.39
N PRO A 53 -27.39 -15.95 17.62
CA PRO A 53 -27.64 -16.86 16.51
C PRO A 53 -28.83 -16.35 15.71
N ALA A 54 -28.63 -16.16 14.40
CA ALA A 54 -29.72 -15.85 13.47
C ALA A 54 -30.78 -16.95 13.57
N THR A 55 -32.05 -16.56 13.59
CA THR A 55 -33.14 -17.53 13.63
C THR A 55 -33.21 -18.29 12.30
N ALA A 56 -33.79 -19.51 12.33
CA ALA A 56 -33.96 -20.30 11.12
C ALA A 56 -34.77 -19.55 10.04
N GLU A 57 -35.75 -18.75 10.46
CA GLU A 57 -36.57 -17.91 9.57
C GLU A 57 -35.76 -16.78 8.93
N GLU A 58 -34.87 -16.12 9.68
CA GLU A 58 -33.96 -15.10 9.14
C GLU A 58 -32.97 -15.68 8.13
N VAL A 59 -32.43 -16.86 8.43
CA VAL A 59 -31.53 -17.58 7.51
C VAL A 59 -32.26 -17.98 6.23
N GLU A 60 -33.51 -18.45 6.35
CA GLU A 60 -34.33 -18.81 5.20
C GLU A 60 -34.70 -17.58 4.35
N ALA A 61 -35.08 -16.47 4.98
CA ALA A 61 -35.34 -15.20 4.29
C ALA A 61 -34.11 -14.70 3.54
N LEU A 62 -32.93 -14.71 4.18
CA LEU A 62 -31.66 -14.33 3.53
C LEU A 62 -31.33 -15.25 2.35
N ASN A 63 -31.61 -16.55 2.46
CA ASN A 63 -31.40 -17.48 1.34
C ASN A 63 -32.33 -17.19 0.16
N GLN A 64 -33.60 -16.86 0.43
CA GLN A 64 -34.56 -16.46 -0.60
C GLN A 64 -34.15 -15.15 -1.28
N GLU A 65 -33.69 -14.15 -0.52
CA GLU A 65 -33.15 -12.89 -1.07
C GLU A 65 -31.90 -13.12 -1.93
N LEU A 66 -30.97 -13.97 -1.47
CA LEU A 66 -29.79 -14.34 -2.23
C LEU A 66 -30.16 -15.03 -3.55
N GLU A 67 -31.17 -15.89 -3.53
CA GLU A 67 -31.63 -16.59 -4.73
C GLU A 67 -32.33 -15.65 -5.71
N ALA A 68 -33.14 -14.71 -5.20
CA ALA A 68 -33.75 -13.65 -6.01
C ALA A 68 -32.69 -12.76 -6.67
N LEU A 69 -31.67 -12.32 -5.94
CA LEU A 69 -30.56 -11.52 -6.47
C LEU A 69 -29.74 -12.30 -7.51
N ARG A 70 -29.52 -13.60 -7.30
CA ARG A 70 -28.85 -14.46 -8.30
C ARG A 70 -29.66 -14.55 -9.59
N GLN A 71 -30.98 -14.72 -9.49
CA GLN A 71 -31.86 -14.74 -10.65
C GLN A 71 -31.90 -13.39 -11.36
N GLU A 72 -31.93 -12.29 -10.61
CA GLU A 72 -31.86 -10.94 -11.18
C GLU A 72 -30.55 -10.71 -11.92
N LEU A 73 -29.41 -11.09 -11.33
CA LEU A 73 -28.10 -10.99 -11.96
C LEU A 73 -28.00 -11.87 -13.21
N LEU A 74 -28.56 -13.08 -13.17
CA LEU A 74 -28.65 -13.95 -14.34
C LEU A 74 -29.50 -13.30 -15.44
N ASN A 75 -30.66 -12.74 -15.11
CA ASN A 75 -31.53 -12.06 -16.05
C ASN A 75 -30.88 -10.83 -16.66
N VAL A 76 -30.18 -10.02 -15.87
CA VAL A 76 -29.38 -8.90 -16.36
C VAL A 76 -28.28 -9.40 -17.30
N SER A 77 -27.58 -10.48 -16.93
CA SER A 77 -26.51 -11.06 -17.75
C SER A 77 -27.03 -11.64 -19.08
N LEU A 78 -28.25 -12.18 -19.11
CA LEU A 78 -28.92 -12.70 -20.30
C LEU A 78 -29.43 -11.55 -21.19
N LYS A 79 -29.99 -10.49 -20.58
CA LYS A 79 -30.46 -9.28 -21.27
C LYS A 79 -29.31 -8.45 -21.84
N MET A 80 -28.13 -8.48 -21.21
CA MET A 80 -26.92 -7.84 -21.73
C MET A 80 -26.43 -8.59 -22.97
N GLY A 81 -26.54 -7.94 -24.14
CA GLY A 81 -26.02 -8.49 -25.39
C GLY A 81 -24.51 -8.74 -25.32
N ARG A 82 -23.97 -9.57 -26.23
CA ARG A 82 -22.51 -9.80 -26.30
C ARG A 82 -21.71 -8.50 -26.45
N ARG A 83 -22.30 -7.47 -27.04
CA ARG A 83 -21.72 -6.14 -27.21
C ARG A 83 -21.64 -5.37 -25.89
N ASP A 84 -22.69 -5.40 -25.09
CA ASP A 84 -22.75 -4.69 -23.79
C ASP A 84 -21.86 -5.37 -22.76
N ARG A 85 -21.79 -6.71 -22.79
CA ARG A 85 -20.81 -7.47 -21.98
C ARG A 85 -19.37 -7.09 -22.31
N ARG A 86 -19.02 -6.95 -23.60
CA ARG A 86 -17.67 -6.52 -24.00
C ARG A 86 -17.38 -5.08 -23.58
N ARG A 87 -18.36 -4.19 -23.71
CA ARG A 87 -18.24 -2.79 -23.29
C ARG A 87 -18.02 -2.67 -21.78
N SER A 88 -18.84 -3.35 -20.98
CA SER A 88 -18.70 -3.38 -19.53
C SER A 88 -17.36 -3.99 -19.08
N LEU A 89 -16.90 -5.08 -19.73
CA LEU A 89 -15.57 -5.63 -19.46
C LEU A 89 -14.47 -4.62 -19.79
N TYR A 90 -14.55 -3.93 -20.92
CA TYR A 90 -13.59 -2.91 -21.32
C TYR A 90 -13.55 -1.74 -20.33
N GLU A 91 -14.72 -1.24 -19.91
CA GLU A 91 -14.84 -0.18 -18.89
C GLU A 91 -14.20 -0.63 -17.56
N MET A 92 -14.48 -1.84 -17.08
CA MET A 92 -13.84 -2.38 -15.88
C MET A 92 -12.31 -2.52 -16.02
N PHE A 93 -11.81 -2.95 -17.17
CA PHE A 93 -10.36 -3.02 -17.41
C PHE A 93 -9.73 -1.64 -17.40
N GLN A 94 -10.37 -0.66 -18.03
CA GLN A 94 -9.92 0.72 -18.07
C GLN A 94 -9.89 1.35 -16.68
N GLU A 95 -10.95 1.16 -15.88
CA GLU A 95 -11.00 1.61 -14.49
C GLU A 95 -9.89 0.98 -13.64
N ARG A 96 -9.68 -0.33 -13.77
CA ARG A 96 -8.58 -1.03 -13.05
C ARG A 96 -7.22 -0.50 -13.46
N TYR A 97 -7.00 -0.24 -14.74
CA TYR A 97 -5.75 0.34 -15.24
C TYR A 97 -5.53 1.74 -14.67
N MET A 98 -6.54 2.61 -14.74
CA MET A 98 -6.47 3.96 -14.19
C MET A 98 -6.25 3.95 -12.67
N LYS A 99 -6.92 3.06 -11.94
CA LYS A 99 -6.70 2.88 -10.49
C LYS A 99 -5.25 2.54 -10.18
N LYS A 100 -4.64 1.59 -10.91
CA LYS A 100 -3.22 1.24 -10.73
C LYS A 100 -2.30 2.42 -11.04
N ARG A 101 -2.58 3.18 -12.10
CA ARG A 101 -1.82 4.38 -12.45
C ARG A 101 -1.90 5.45 -11.36
N CYS A 102 -3.10 5.72 -10.84
CA CYS A 102 -3.29 6.67 -9.73
C CYS A 102 -2.56 6.19 -8.46
N GLN A 103 -2.61 4.89 -8.14
CA GLN A 103 -1.87 4.33 -7.00
C GLN A 103 -0.36 4.48 -7.15
N ALA A 104 0.18 4.28 -8.36
CA ALA A 104 1.60 4.50 -8.62
C ALA A 104 1.98 5.99 -8.46
N GLN A 105 1.13 6.90 -8.95
CA GLN A 105 1.33 8.33 -8.78
C GLN A 105 1.27 8.75 -7.31
N LEU A 106 0.32 8.21 -6.52
CA LEU A 106 0.24 8.47 -5.09
C LEU A 106 1.51 8.03 -4.36
N LYS A 107 2.03 6.84 -4.64
CA LYS A 107 3.31 6.39 -4.06
C LYS A 107 4.49 7.31 -4.40
N ASN A 108 4.53 7.82 -5.63
CA ASN A 108 5.57 8.76 -6.04
C ASN A 108 5.45 10.09 -5.28
N ILE A 109 4.23 10.59 -5.08
CA ILE A 109 3.97 11.80 -4.29
C ILE A 109 4.33 11.58 -2.82
N GLU A 110 3.94 10.45 -2.23
CA GLU A 110 4.30 10.09 -0.85
C GLU A 110 5.82 10.04 -0.67
N LYS A 111 6.54 9.43 -1.62
CA LYS A 111 8.01 9.41 -1.60
C LYS A 111 8.61 10.80 -1.69
N ALA A 112 8.11 11.65 -2.60
CA ALA A 112 8.58 13.02 -2.74
C ALA A 112 8.32 13.85 -1.48
N LEU A 113 7.17 13.66 -0.82
CA LEU A 113 6.85 14.30 0.45
C LEU A 113 7.76 13.82 1.58
N GLU A 114 8.09 12.53 1.62
CA GLU A 114 9.03 11.99 2.60
C GLU A 114 10.46 12.54 2.40
N GLU A 115 10.89 12.66 1.14
CA GLU A 115 12.16 13.31 0.79
C GLU A 115 12.17 14.79 1.17
N GLN A 116 11.08 15.53 0.91
CA GLN A 116 10.94 16.92 1.35
C GLN A 116 10.95 17.06 2.88
N ARG A 117 10.26 16.17 3.61
CA ARG A 117 10.31 16.14 5.07
C ARG A 117 11.72 15.85 5.58
N LYS A 118 12.45 14.91 4.98
CA LYS A 118 13.85 14.63 5.32
C LYS A 118 14.77 15.85 5.09
N VAL A 119 14.51 16.65 4.06
CA VAL A 119 15.24 17.90 3.82
C VAL A 119 14.90 18.97 4.85
N LEU A 120 13.64 19.03 5.31
CA LEU A 120 13.19 19.97 6.34
C LEU A 120 13.63 19.58 7.76
N ASP A 121 13.61 18.29 8.10
CA ASP A 121 13.90 17.76 9.44
C ASP A 121 15.38 17.38 9.62
N GLY A 122 16.13 17.18 8.54
CA GLY A 122 17.56 16.87 8.56
C GLY A 122 18.43 18.11 8.78
N PRO A 123 19.65 17.96 9.34
CA PRO A 123 20.60 19.06 9.38
C PRO A 123 20.90 19.50 7.95
N LEU A 124 20.50 20.74 7.61
CA LEU A 124 20.79 21.38 6.32
C LEU A 124 22.29 21.25 6.04
N ASN A 125 22.64 20.36 5.12
CA ASN A 125 24.03 20.18 4.73
C ASN A 125 24.44 21.45 3.95
N PRO A 126 25.36 22.28 4.47
CA PRO A 126 25.74 23.54 3.83
C PRO A 126 26.31 23.31 2.41
N ALA A 127 26.90 22.13 2.16
CA ALA A 127 27.39 21.75 0.83
C ALA A 127 26.27 21.43 -0.18
N ALA A 128 25.06 21.10 0.28
CA ALA A 128 23.89 20.91 -0.58
C ALA A 128 23.22 22.26 -0.89
N MET A 129 23.20 23.18 0.08
CA MET A 129 22.71 24.55 -0.12
C MET A 129 23.55 25.34 -1.12
N THR A 130 24.88 25.26 -1.05
CA THR A 130 25.76 25.91 -2.03
C THR A 130 25.53 25.39 -3.46
N LYS A 131 25.30 24.08 -3.63
CA LYS A 131 24.97 23.52 -4.95
C LYS A 131 23.62 24.00 -5.50
N VAL A 132 22.64 24.27 -4.62
CA VAL A 132 21.35 24.83 -5.03
C VAL A 132 21.50 26.31 -5.41
N GLU A 133 22.33 27.07 -4.70
CA GLU A 133 22.64 28.46 -5.05
C GLU A 133 23.41 28.55 -6.38
N GLU A 134 24.44 27.72 -6.58
CA GLU A 134 25.17 27.64 -7.86
C GLU A 134 24.25 27.25 -9.03
N ALA A 135 23.31 26.32 -8.81
CA ALA A 135 22.33 25.95 -9.83
C ALA A 135 21.35 27.08 -10.14
N LYS A 136 20.95 27.86 -9.12
CA LYS A 136 20.07 29.03 -9.27
C LYS A 136 20.77 30.15 -10.05
N GLU A 137 22.03 30.44 -9.75
CA GLU A 137 22.83 31.42 -10.48
C GLU A 137 22.99 31.02 -11.96
N ARG A 138 23.26 29.75 -12.25
CA ARG A 138 23.33 29.24 -13.63
C ARG A 138 22.00 29.37 -14.38
N LEU A 139 20.87 29.14 -13.71
CA LEU A 139 19.55 29.32 -14.32
C LEU A 139 19.22 30.80 -14.59
N CYS A 140 19.63 31.72 -13.71
CA CYS A 140 19.52 33.15 -13.97
C CYS A 140 20.31 33.56 -15.22
N LEU A 141 21.56 33.09 -15.35
CA LEU A 141 22.39 33.37 -16.54
C LEU A 141 21.76 32.82 -17.84
N ILE A 142 21.11 31.65 -17.80
CA ILE A 142 20.41 31.11 -18.97
C ILE A 142 19.18 31.95 -19.31
N ARG A 143 18.45 32.44 -18.31
CA ARG A 143 17.26 33.28 -18.52
C ARG A 143 17.64 34.63 -19.13
N ASP A 144 18.68 35.28 -18.60
CA ASP A 144 19.15 36.56 -19.11
C ASP A 144 19.63 36.43 -20.57
N ASN A 145 20.37 35.36 -20.89
CA ASN A 145 20.77 35.05 -22.26
C ASN A 145 19.58 34.73 -23.19
N GLN A 146 18.50 34.15 -22.67
CA GLN A 146 17.27 33.91 -23.46
C GLN A 146 16.50 35.20 -23.71
N GLU A 147 16.42 36.10 -22.74
CA GLU A 147 15.79 37.43 -22.89
C GLU A 147 16.55 38.29 -23.92
N ASP A 148 17.88 38.23 -23.92
CA ASP A 148 18.74 38.88 -24.92
C ASP A 148 18.55 38.27 -26.33
N LEU A 149 18.41 36.96 -26.43
CA LEU A 149 18.15 36.29 -27.71
C LEU A 149 16.76 36.66 -28.27
N VAL A 150 15.75 36.73 -27.41
CA VAL A 150 14.38 37.12 -27.78
C VAL A 150 14.33 38.59 -28.22
N THR A 151 15.04 39.48 -27.53
CA THR A 151 15.12 40.90 -27.94
C THR A 151 15.92 41.08 -29.23
N ALA A 152 17.05 40.37 -29.41
CA ALA A 152 17.81 40.40 -30.65
C ALA A 152 17.00 39.85 -31.85
N THR A 153 16.23 38.79 -31.67
CA THR A 153 15.36 38.24 -32.72
C THR A 153 14.18 39.15 -33.04
N LEU A 154 13.60 39.85 -32.05
CA LEU A 154 12.57 40.86 -32.30
C LEU A 154 13.13 42.07 -33.06
N GLN A 155 14.32 42.56 -32.71
CA GLN A 155 15.00 43.64 -33.42
C GLN A 155 15.37 43.24 -34.86
N ALA A 156 15.89 42.02 -35.05
CA ALA A 156 16.16 41.47 -36.37
C ALA A 156 14.88 41.34 -37.20
N ARG A 157 13.76 40.93 -36.58
CA ARG A 157 12.45 40.86 -37.24
C ARG A 157 11.91 42.24 -37.62
N GLU A 158 12.10 43.25 -36.78
CA GLU A 158 11.71 44.62 -37.12
C GLU A 158 12.57 45.22 -38.23
N ALA A 159 13.89 45.00 -38.19
CA ALA A 159 14.81 45.43 -39.24
C ALA A 159 14.55 44.74 -40.60
N THR A 160 13.94 43.55 -40.59
CA THR A 160 13.61 42.77 -41.80
C THR A 160 12.18 42.96 -42.28
N LYS A 161 11.33 43.74 -41.59
CA LYS A 161 9.93 44.01 -42.00
C LYS A 161 9.83 44.78 -43.33
N ASP A 162 10.82 45.62 -43.62
CA ASP A 162 10.82 46.48 -44.81
C ASP A 162 11.61 45.90 -45.99
N LEU A 163 12.24 44.72 -45.80
CA LEU A 163 12.89 44.01 -46.89
C LEU A 163 11.81 43.36 -47.78
N PRO A 164 11.89 43.52 -49.11
CA PRO A 164 10.97 42.86 -50.02
C PRO A 164 11.06 41.34 -49.81
N LYS A 165 9.92 40.70 -49.58
CA LYS A 165 9.83 39.24 -49.58
C LYS A 165 10.10 38.76 -51.00
N ASP A 166 11.33 38.32 -51.27
CA ASP A 166 11.60 37.54 -52.46
C ASP A 166 10.70 36.29 -52.42
N SER A 167 9.90 36.12 -53.46
CA SER A 167 8.94 35.03 -53.64
C SER A 167 9.59 33.66 -53.89
N SER A 168 10.82 33.47 -53.42
CA SER A 168 11.61 32.26 -53.57
C SER A 168 12.02 31.59 -52.24
N SER A 169 11.42 31.97 -51.10
CA SER A 169 11.64 31.20 -49.86
C SER A 169 10.82 29.89 -49.92
N PRO A 170 11.45 28.70 -49.92
CA PRO A 170 10.71 27.47 -49.77
C PRO A 170 10.24 27.40 -48.32
N ASP A 171 8.94 27.65 -48.12
CA ASP A 171 8.20 26.99 -47.03
C ASP A 171 8.43 25.50 -47.26
N MET A 172 9.41 24.87 -46.59
CA MET A 172 9.48 23.42 -46.36
C MET A 172 10.74 22.98 -45.61
N TYR A 173 10.48 22.15 -44.60
CA TYR A 173 11.38 21.26 -43.85
C TYR A 173 12.39 21.89 -42.89
N LEU A 174 12.12 21.72 -41.60
CA LEU A 174 12.90 20.75 -40.84
C LEU A 174 11.98 19.97 -39.90
N ALA A 175 11.99 18.68 -40.14
CA ALA A 175 11.23 17.65 -39.48
C ALA A 175 11.67 17.47 -38.02
N GLN A 176 10.78 16.81 -37.29
CA GLN A 176 11.07 15.88 -36.21
C GLN A 176 12.47 15.24 -36.30
N GLU A 177 13.15 15.18 -35.14
CA GLU A 177 13.99 14.09 -34.61
C GLU A 177 14.97 14.75 -33.63
N SER A 178 14.84 14.62 -32.31
CA SER A 178 15.30 13.41 -31.63
C SER A 178 14.94 13.47 -30.14
N PHE A 179 14.05 12.55 -29.72
CA PHE A 179 14.15 11.93 -28.40
C PHE A 179 15.31 10.94 -28.47
N LYS A 180 16.41 11.22 -27.77
CA LYS A 180 17.28 10.25 -27.11
C LYS A 180 17.89 10.89 -25.88
#